data_AF-A0A2W5DRB7-F1
#
_entry.id   AF-A0A2W5DRB7-F1
#
_cell.length_a   1.000
_cell.length_b   1.000
_cell.length_c   1.000
_cell.angle_alpha   90.00
_cell.angle_beta   90.00
_cell.angle_gamma   90.00
#
_symmetry.space_group_name_H-M   'P 1'
#
loop_
_entity.id
_entity.type
_entity.pdbx_description
1 polymer ?
#
loop_
_entity_poly.entity_id
_entity_poly.type
_entity_poly.pdbx_seq_one_letter_code
_entity_poly.pdbx_strand_id
1 'polypeptide(L)'
;MARDWQLLRYERFEPTTEWVGGYLRETDPVTLARAAKLASQHAGVPIEPDDFLHAAANGEIALRAVVHRSARVQREGGGVLCNAGTSNENIVPANAIPTLPLSACKALAATGRASWRTFDSFALHDGELQRFTSGRLADGEPDFVTVVDDCRVTGNHVHALADALKPPTALSAAQPSLASAERITESSAPESDETRRLRLLRELGGDIRWLRGKWDIKGIQALERRERAERRSRTSQKTIREDLKAAAESERNAKREGAAGPHWPR
;
A
#
# COMPACT_ATOMS: atom_id res chain seq x y z
N MET A 1 0.69 2.96 37.95
CA MET A 1 0.11 4.00 37.08
C MET A 1 -0.45 3.29 35.87
N ALA A 2 -1.70 3.58 35.49
CA ALA A 2 -2.25 3.06 34.24
C ALA A 2 -1.43 3.64 33.08
N ARG A 3 -0.97 2.80 32.16
CA ARG A 3 -0.34 3.28 30.93
C ARG A 3 -1.43 3.85 30.04
N ASP A 4 -1.18 5.01 29.44
CA ASP A 4 -2.07 5.56 28.41
C ASP A 4 -1.89 4.74 27.13
N TRP A 5 -2.72 3.71 26.99
CA TRP A 5 -2.81 2.90 25.79
C TRP A 5 -3.75 3.56 24.78
N GLN A 6 -3.29 3.62 23.53
CA GLN A 6 -4.02 4.21 22.42
C GLN A 6 -4.15 3.18 21.31
N LEU A 7 -5.38 2.88 20.92
CA LEU A 7 -5.66 2.05 19.77
C LEU A 7 -5.02 2.65 18.52
N LEU A 8 -4.41 1.78 17.74
CA LEU A 8 -3.76 2.19 16.51
C LEU A 8 -4.77 2.37 15.40
N ARG A 9 -4.52 3.39 14.56
CA ARG A 9 -5.25 3.58 13.31
C ARG A 9 -4.48 3.00 12.11
N TYR A 10 -3.45 2.18 12.36
CA TYR A 10 -2.60 1.57 11.32
C TYR A 10 -3.32 0.54 10.47
N GLU A 11 -4.45 -0.04 10.90
CA GLU A 11 -5.18 -1.06 10.10
C GLU A 11 -5.57 -0.53 8.71
N ARG A 12 -5.66 0.80 8.55
CA ARG A 12 -5.85 1.45 7.25
C ARG A 12 -4.60 1.39 6.34
N PHE A 13 -3.41 1.29 6.92
CA PHE A 13 -2.11 1.40 6.27
C PHE A 13 -1.24 0.16 6.51
N GLU A 14 -1.72 -0.98 6.00
CA GLU A 14 -0.87 -2.12 5.67
C GLU A 14 -0.58 -2.12 4.16
N PRO A 15 0.64 -2.49 3.73
CA PRO A 15 0.91 -2.68 2.32
C PRO A 15 0.00 -3.76 1.72
N THR A 16 -0.60 -3.47 0.58
CA THR A 16 -1.56 -4.34 -0.12
C THR A 16 -1.10 -4.73 -1.52
N THR A 17 -0.10 -4.04 -2.09
CA THR A 17 0.42 -4.36 -3.43
C THR A 17 1.92 -4.67 -3.43
N GLU A 18 2.44 -5.07 -4.59
CA GLU A 18 3.89 -5.29 -4.74
C GLU A 18 4.60 -3.95 -4.91
N TRP A 19 5.69 -3.76 -4.18
CA TRP A 19 6.45 -2.51 -4.25
C TRP A 19 7.16 -2.35 -5.60
N VAL A 20 6.97 -1.18 -6.22
CA VAL A 20 7.56 -0.81 -7.53
C VAL A 20 8.22 0.58 -7.52
N GLY A 21 8.28 1.24 -6.36
CA GLY A 21 8.86 2.58 -6.20
C GLY A 21 10.39 2.61 -6.14
N GLY A 22 11.10 1.59 -6.61
CA GLY A 22 12.56 1.47 -6.56
C GLY A 22 13.08 0.74 -5.31
N TYR A 23 14.33 0.96 -4.92
CA TYR A 23 14.92 0.26 -3.77
C TYR A 23 14.49 0.87 -2.44
N LEU A 24 13.79 0.07 -1.62
CA LEU A 24 13.36 0.41 -0.27
C LEU A 24 13.12 -0.87 0.53
N ARG A 25 13.79 -1.05 1.68
CA ARG A 25 13.47 -2.16 2.61
C ARG A 25 12.43 -1.70 3.61
N GLU A 26 11.63 -2.65 4.10
CA GLU A 26 10.57 -2.39 5.09
C GLU A 26 11.06 -1.63 6.34
N THR A 27 12.29 -1.90 6.78
CA THR A 27 12.87 -1.32 8.00
C THR A 27 13.73 -0.08 7.75
N ASP A 28 13.98 0.30 6.49
CA ASP A 28 14.87 1.42 6.17
C ASP A 28 14.28 2.74 6.70
N PRO A 29 14.98 3.48 7.57
CA PRO A 29 14.56 4.82 7.97
C PRO A 29 14.93 5.82 6.87
N VAL A 30 13.95 6.37 6.17
CA VAL A 30 14.16 7.34 5.08
C VAL A 30 13.61 8.71 5.45
N THR A 31 14.22 9.78 4.90
CA THR A 31 13.71 11.16 5.04
C THR A 31 12.33 11.28 4.40
N LEU A 32 11.50 12.23 4.85
CA LEU A 32 10.18 12.44 4.25
C LEU A 32 10.25 12.82 2.77
N ALA A 33 11.23 13.64 2.38
CA ALA A 33 11.46 13.98 0.97
C ALA A 33 11.79 12.75 0.12
N ARG A 34 12.60 11.82 0.64
CA ARG A 34 12.90 10.56 -0.07
C ARG A 34 11.70 9.63 -0.09
N ALA A 35 10.97 9.53 1.03
CA ALA A 35 9.75 8.74 1.14
C ALA A 35 8.70 9.19 0.13
N ALA A 36 8.41 10.49 0.06
CA ALA A 36 7.51 11.11 -0.90
C ALA A 36 7.87 10.77 -2.35
N LYS A 37 9.14 10.88 -2.73
CA LYS A 37 9.61 10.50 -4.06
C LYS A 37 9.37 9.02 -4.37
N LEU A 38 9.71 8.13 -3.45
CA LEU A 38 9.56 6.68 -3.61
C LEU A 38 8.08 6.26 -3.65
N ALA A 39 7.28 6.82 -2.75
CA ALA A 39 5.84 6.60 -2.69
C ALA A 39 5.15 7.09 -3.97
N SER A 40 5.50 8.29 -4.47
CA SER A 40 4.97 8.82 -5.73
C SER A 40 5.28 7.91 -6.92
N GLN A 41 6.50 7.36 -6.96
CA GLN A 41 6.90 6.40 -8.00
C GLN A 41 6.07 5.12 -7.94
N HIS A 42 5.77 4.63 -6.75
CA HIS A 42 4.94 3.44 -6.56
C HIS A 42 3.46 3.70 -6.87
N ALA A 43 2.90 4.79 -6.35
CA ALA A 43 1.49 5.13 -6.48
C ALA A 43 1.12 5.63 -7.88
N GLY A 44 2.09 6.15 -8.64
CA GLY A 44 1.87 6.75 -9.95
C GLY A 44 1.20 8.13 -9.89
N VAL A 45 1.05 8.70 -8.70
CA VAL A 45 0.51 10.04 -8.42
C VAL A 45 1.46 10.80 -7.50
N PRO A 46 1.46 12.15 -7.50
CA PRO A 46 2.25 12.93 -6.57
C PRO A 46 1.82 12.65 -5.12
N ILE A 47 2.80 12.32 -4.28
CA ILE A 47 2.71 12.21 -2.83
C ILE A 47 3.80 13.10 -2.26
N GLU A 48 3.42 14.00 -1.37
CA GLU A 48 4.27 15.02 -0.78
C GLU A 48 4.71 14.65 0.64
N PRO A 49 5.79 15.25 1.17
CA PRO A 49 6.20 15.04 2.57
C PRO A 49 5.07 15.33 3.59
N ASP A 50 4.17 16.25 3.24
CA ASP A 50 3.06 16.67 4.11
C ASP A 50 2.01 15.56 4.29
N ASP A 51 1.81 14.69 3.30
CA ASP A 51 0.92 13.52 3.41
C ASP A 51 1.37 12.58 4.54
N PHE A 52 2.68 12.41 4.71
CA PHE A 52 3.25 11.63 5.81
C PHE A 52 3.05 12.31 7.16
N LEU A 53 3.20 13.64 7.23
CA LEU A 53 2.96 14.39 8.46
C LEU A 53 1.50 14.27 8.90
N HIS A 54 0.57 14.36 7.96
CA HIS A 54 -0.87 14.23 8.20
C HIS A 54 -1.24 12.82 8.65
N ALA A 55 -0.76 11.79 7.94
CA ALA A 55 -0.97 10.39 8.33
C ALA A 55 -0.43 10.11 9.74
N ALA A 56 0.74 10.66 10.08
CA ALA A 56 1.33 10.50 11.40
C ALA A 56 0.58 11.26 12.51
N ALA A 57 0.10 12.47 12.23
CA ALA A 57 -0.71 13.28 13.13
C ALA A 57 -2.06 12.62 13.45
N ASN A 58 -2.59 11.84 12.50
CA ASN A 58 -3.77 11.00 12.69
C ASN A 58 -3.49 9.69 13.45
N GLY A 59 -2.21 9.38 13.73
CA GLY A 59 -1.80 8.13 14.38
C GLY A 59 -1.89 6.92 13.45
N GLU A 60 -1.95 7.13 12.13
CA GLU A 60 -2.06 6.08 11.13
C GLU A 60 -0.68 5.58 10.67
N ILE A 61 0.38 6.40 10.79
CA ILE A 61 1.78 5.96 10.61
C ILE A 61 2.68 6.35 11.79
N ALA A 62 3.83 5.67 11.95
CA ALA A 62 4.86 6.06 12.92
C ALA A 62 5.84 7.03 12.26
N LEU A 63 6.03 8.20 12.87
CA LEU A 63 7.20 9.02 12.60
C LEU A 63 8.26 8.78 13.65
N ARG A 64 9.50 8.77 13.19
CA ARG A 64 10.69 8.80 14.02
C ARG A 64 11.44 10.10 13.77
N ALA A 65 12.27 10.53 14.71
CA ALA A 65 13.08 11.73 14.52
C ALA A 65 14.51 11.52 14.97
N VAL A 66 15.46 12.04 14.21
CA VAL A 66 16.84 12.13 14.66
C VAL A 66 16.90 13.08 15.85
N VAL A 67 17.41 12.62 16.99
CA VAL A 67 17.68 13.50 18.13
C VAL A 67 19.10 14.05 18.05
N HIS A 68 19.26 15.36 18.18
CA HIS A 68 20.57 16.02 17.96
C HIS A 68 21.49 16.03 19.18
N ARG A 69 21.02 15.55 20.32
CA ARG A 69 21.79 15.50 21.56
C ARG A 69 21.49 14.25 22.34
N SER A 70 22.45 13.84 23.16
CA SER A 70 22.20 12.82 24.16
C SER A 70 21.33 13.40 25.29
N ALA A 71 20.47 12.57 25.88
CA ALA A 71 19.63 12.98 27.00
C ALA A 71 19.36 11.81 27.95
N ARG A 72 19.23 12.11 29.24
CA ARG A 72 18.80 11.12 30.23
C ARG A 72 17.30 10.89 30.13
N VAL A 73 16.90 9.63 30.27
CA VAL A 73 15.51 9.18 30.15
C VAL A 73 15.11 8.29 31.31
N GLN A 74 13.81 8.10 31.46
CA GLN A 74 13.19 7.21 32.42
C GLN A 74 12.14 6.38 31.69
N ARG A 75 12.17 5.07 31.90
CA ARG A 75 11.12 4.17 31.39
C ARG A 75 9.82 4.35 32.17
N GLU A 76 8.70 4.27 31.45
CA GLU A 76 7.39 4.23 32.08
C GLU A 76 7.21 2.91 32.87
N GLY A 77 7.09 3.01 34.19
CA GLY A 77 7.07 1.86 35.11
C GLY A 77 8.43 1.48 35.71
N GLY A 78 9.48 2.27 35.47
CA GLY A 78 10.83 2.03 36.00
C GLY A 78 11.68 1.11 35.12
N GLY A 79 12.99 1.09 35.39
CA GLY A 79 13.97 0.28 34.66
C GLY A 79 14.64 0.97 33.47
N VAL A 80 15.22 0.16 32.59
CA VAL A 80 16.01 0.56 31.41
C VAL A 80 15.10 0.84 30.23
N LEU A 81 15.16 2.06 29.68
CA LEU A 81 14.49 2.40 28.41
C LEU A 81 15.40 2.16 27.20
N CYS A 82 16.70 2.44 27.31
CA CYS A 82 17.64 2.39 26.19
C CYS A 82 18.92 1.65 26.58
N ASN A 83 19.51 0.88 25.67
CA ASN A 83 20.83 0.24 25.86
C ASN A 83 20.93 -0.69 27.10
N ALA A 84 20.06 -1.69 27.19
CA ALA A 84 20.13 -2.71 28.24
C ALA A 84 21.50 -3.40 28.28
N GLY A 85 22.15 -3.42 29.45
CA GLY A 85 23.46 -4.05 29.64
C GLY A 85 24.67 -3.16 29.34
N THR A 86 24.50 -1.85 29.20
CA THR A 86 25.61 -0.88 29.08
C THR A 86 25.68 0.03 30.30
N SER A 87 26.80 0.71 30.58
CA SER A 87 26.87 1.62 31.75
C SER A 87 25.88 2.80 31.68
N ASN A 88 25.27 3.06 30.53
CA ASN A 88 24.42 4.21 30.25
C ASN A 88 22.97 3.78 29.89
N GLU A 89 22.40 2.85 30.67
CA GLU A 89 21.09 2.19 30.48
C GLU A 89 19.85 3.11 30.35
N ASN A 90 20.03 4.41 30.50
CA ASN A 90 18.96 5.40 30.43
C ASN A 90 19.43 6.69 29.76
N ILE A 91 20.29 6.55 28.76
CA ILE A 91 20.69 7.64 27.89
C ILE A 91 20.24 7.30 26.48
N VAL A 92 19.44 8.18 25.89
CA VAL A 92 19.26 8.21 24.44
C VAL A 92 20.47 8.93 23.87
N PRO A 93 21.29 8.29 23.02
CA PRO A 93 22.45 8.94 22.43
C PRO A 93 22.03 9.94 21.34
N ALA A 94 22.86 10.95 21.09
CA ALA A 94 22.75 11.78 19.90
C ALA A 94 22.73 10.91 18.63
N ASN A 95 21.95 11.34 17.64
CA ASN A 95 21.64 10.65 16.39
C ASN A 95 20.79 9.38 16.53
N ALA A 96 20.28 9.05 17.71
CA ALA A 96 19.23 8.04 17.83
C ALA A 96 17.97 8.49 17.07
N ILE A 97 17.16 7.52 16.62
CA ILE A 97 15.96 7.77 15.83
C ILE A 97 14.71 7.19 16.53
N PRO A 98 14.35 7.67 17.74
CA PRO A 98 13.18 7.20 18.46
C PRO A 98 11.88 7.51 17.72
N THR A 99 10.84 6.73 18.01
CA THR A 99 9.46 7.02 17.61
C THR A 99 8.95 8.24 18.36
N LEU A 100 8.41 9.20 17.60
CA LEU A 100 7.83 10.42 18.13
C LEU A 100 6.50 10.15 18.85
N PRO A 101 6.19 10.91 19.91
CA PRO A 101 4.89 10.85 20.52
C PRO A 101 3.81 11.43 19.59
N LEU A 102 2.57 10.94 19.69
CA LEU A 102 1.47 11.40 18.83
C LEU A 102 1.28 12.92 18.86
N SER A 103 1.47 13.54 20.03
CA SER A 103 1.40 14.99 20.20
C SER A 103 2.47 15.75 19.38
N ALA A 104 3.68 15.19 19.27
CA ALA A 104 4.73 15.77 18.45
C ALA A 104 4.42 15.65 16.95
N CYS A 105 3.87 14.52 16.51
CA CYS A 105 3.41 14.36 15.12
C CYS A 105 2.36 15.42 14.76
N LYS A 106 1.39 15.67 15.64
CA LYS A 106 0.37 16.71 15.46
C LYS A 106 0.98 18.12 15.37
N ALA A 107 1.94 18.43 16.24
CA ALA A 107 2.62 19.73 16.22
C ALA A 107 3.47 19.93 14.94
N LEU A 108 4.15 18.88 14.46
CA LEU A 108 4.90 18.90 13.21
C LEU A 108 3.99 19.15 12.00
N ALA A 109 2.84 18.46 11.90
CA ALA A 109 1.90 18.70 10.82
C ALA A 109 1.30 20.12 10.86
N ALA A 110 1.03 20.65 12.05
CA ALA A 110 0.42 21.97 12.19
C ALA A 110 1.41 23.14 12.00
N THR A 111 2.68 22.98 12.39
CA THR A 111 3.63 24.10 12.52
C THR A 111 5.01 23.84 11.94
N GLY A 112 5.27 22.64 11.41
CA GLY A 112 6.59 22.23 10.92
C GLY A 112 7.64 21.99 12.02
N ARG A 113 7.25 22.11 13.31
CA ARG A 113 8.15 21.98 14.46
C ARG A 113 7.44 21.33 15.64
N ALA A 114 8.15 20.54 16.42
CA ALA A 114 7.65 20.00 17.69
C ALA A 114 8.68 20.14 18.81
N SER A 115 8.18 20.49 20.00
CA SER A 115 8.89 20.32 21.28
C SER A 115 8.28 19.11 22.00
N TRP A 116 9.11 18.18 22.46
CA TRP A 116 8.60 16.93 23.03
C TRP A 116 9.55 16.32 24.06
N ARG A 117 8.97 15.49 24.94
CA ARG A 117 9.68 14.87 26.09
C ARG A 117 9.40 13.40 26.29
N THR A 118 8.41 12.83 25.62
CA THR A 118 7.98 11.45 25.78
C THR A 118 8.33 10.62 24.54
N PHE A 119 8.50 9.32 24.72
CA PHE A 119 8.82 8.40 23.64
C PHE A 119 7.70 7.39 23.52
N ASP A 120 7.13 7.24 22.34
CA ASP A 120 6.09 6.25 22.12
C ASP A 120 6.70 4.92 21.65
N SER A 121 6.03 3.84 22.00
CA SER A 121 6.31 2.50 21.47
C SER A 121 5.01 1.79 21.18
N PHE A 122 5.12 0.59 20.62
CA PHE A 122 3.99 -0.23 20.22
C PHE A 122 4.11 -1.60 20.88
N ALA A 123 3.01 -2.11 21.41
CA ALA A 123 2.95 -3.46 21.94
C ALA A 123 1.54 -4.03 21.76
N LEU A 124 1.45 -5.35 21.67
CA LEU A 124 0.17 -6.03 21.77
C LEU A 124 -0.33 -5.89 23.21
N HIS A 125 -1.50 -5.30 23.36
CA HIS A 125 -2.23 -5.20 24.62
C HIS A 125 -3.66 -5.67 24.36
N ASP A 126 -4.10 -6.69 25.10
CA ASP A 126 -5.39 -7.37 24.91
C ASP A 126 -5.63 -7.90 23.48
N GLY A 127 -4.56 -8.37 22.83
CA GLY A 127 -4.61 -8.94 21.48
C GLY A 127 -4.57 -7.90 20.35
N GLU A 128 -4.65 -6.61 20.67
CA GLU A 128 -4.61 -5.51 19.70
C GLU A 128 -3.27 -4.78 19.79
N LEU A 129 -2.74 -4.35 18.64
CA LEU A 129 -1.53 -3.54 18.62
C LEU A 129 -1.90 -2.12 19.07
N GLN A 130 -1.29 -1.66 20.16
CA GLN A 130 -1.58 -0.36 20.76
C GLN A 130 -0.31 0.48 20.88
N ARG A 131 -0.44 1.80 20.69
CA ARG A 131 0.58 2.80 21.00
C ARG A 131 0.52 3.11 22.50
N PHE A 132 1.67 3.25 23.11
CA PHE A 132 1.78 3.71 24.50
C PHE A 132 3.06 4.53 24.70
N THR A 133 3.08 5.36 25.73
CA THR A 133 4.28 6.10 26.10
C THR A 133 5.27 5.18 26.82
N SER A 134 6.34 4.79 26.13
CA SER A 134 7.36 3.88 26.68
C SER A 134 8.28 4.52 27.72
N GLY A 135 8.43 5.84 27.68
CA GLY A 135 9.26 6.58 28.64
C GLY A 135 9.28 8.07 28.38
N ARG A 136 10.11 8.78 29.15
CA ARG A 136 10.21 10.23 29.13
C ARG A 136 11.62 10.72 29.44
N LEU A 137 11.92 11.96 29.07
CA LEU A 137 13.12 12.66 29.52
C LEU A 137 13.11 12.81 31.04
N ALA A 138 14.28 12.63 31.66
CA ALA A 138 14.46 12.86 33.10
C ALA A 138 14.22 14.33 33.49
N ASP A 139 13.93 14.56 34.77
CA ASP A 139 13.75 15.91 35.28
C ASP A 139 15.04 16.75 35.10
N GLY A 140 14.88 17.97 34.57
CA GLY A 140 15.99 18.88 34.26
C GLY A 140 16.62 18.72 32.88
N GLU A 141 16.30 17.66 32.12
CA GLU A 141 16.63 17.62 30.70
C GLU A 141 15.78 18.65 29.94
N PRO A 142 16.34 19.44 29.01
CA PRO A 142 15.52 20.27 28.14
C PRO A 142 14.63 19.40 27.25
N ASP A 143 13.64 19.98 26.57
CA ASP A 143 12.86 19.24 25.57
C ASP A 143 13.75 18.83 24.38
N PHE A 144 13.34 17.79 23.66
CA PHE A 144 13.79 17.63 22.30
C PHE A 144 13.01 18.57 21.39
N VAL A 145 13.70 19.08 20.38
CA VAL A 145 13.11 19.88 19.33
C VAL A 145 13.36 19.15 18.02
N THR A 146 12.31 19.00 17.23
CA THR A 146 12.33 18.33 15.94
C THR A 146 11.71 19.24 14.89
N VAL A 147 12.34 19.29 13.72
CA VAL A 147 11.76 19.86 12.49
C VAL A 147 11.51 18.77 11.46
N VAL A 148 10.77 19.08 10.40
CA VAL A 148 10.37 18.12 9.35
C VAL A 148 11.57 17.36 8.75
N ASP A 149 12.71 18.01 8.56
CA ASP A 149 13.91 17.40 7.97
C ASP A 149 14.56 16.32 8.86
N ASP A 150 14.30 16.35 10.17
CA ASP A 150 14.77 15.35 11.12
C ASP A 150 13.91 14.07 11.07
N CYS A 151 12.71 14.17 10.50
CA CYS A 151 11.75 13.07 10.50
C CYS A 151 12.19 11.93 9.59
N ARG A 152 11.95 10.71 10.06
CA ARG A 152 12.16 9.47 9.35
C ARG A 152 10.89 8.63 9.40
N VAL A 153 10.65 7.92 8.32
CA VAL A 153 9.59 6.93 8.18
C VAL A 153 10.20 5.62 7.69
N THR A 154 9.68 4.49 8.16
CA THR A 154 10.16 3.17 7.74
C THR A 154 9.60 2.83 6.36
N GLY A 155 10.32 2.02 5.58
CA GLY A 155 9.86 1.62 4.25
C GLY A 155 8.48 0.96 4.24
N ASN A 156 8.12 0.22 5.30
CA ASN A 156 6.78 -0.35 5.44
C ASN A 156 5.68 0.71 5.43
N HIS A 157 5.86 1.80 6.19
CA HIS A 157 4.89 2.90 6.22
C HIS A 157 4.89 3.72 4.93
N VAL A 158 6.03 3.82 4.24
CA VAL A 158 6.09 4.43 2.90
C VAL A 158 5.25 3.62 1.91
N HIS A 159 5.41 2.30 1.91
CA HIS A 159 4.65 1.41 1.04
C HIS A 159 3.15 1.49 1.33
N ALA A 160 2.78 1.35 2.59
CA ALA A 160 1.37 1.39 2.99
C ALA A 160 0.68 2.73 2.66
N LEU A 161 1.35 3.86 2.90
CA LEU A 161 0.79 5.16 2.52
C LEU A 161 0.65 5.27 0.99
N ALA A 162 1.65 4.79 0.24
CA ALA A 162 1.62 4.83 -1.21
C ALA A 162 0.48 3.97 -1.79
N ASP A 163 0.23 2.77 -1.23
CA ASP A 163 -0.90 1.93 -1.60
C ASP A 163 -2.24 2.61 -1.33
N ALA A 164 -2.38 3.25 -0.18
CA ALA A 164 -3.64 3.87 0.21
C ALA A 164 -3.95 5.18 -0.54
N LEU A 165 -2.92 5.89 -1.01
CA LEU A 165 -3.05 7.09 -1.85
C LEU A 165 -3.02 6.77 -3.34
N LYS A 166 -2.73 5.52 -3.70
CA LYS A 166 -2.84 5.06 -5.08
C LYS A 166 -4.29 5.26 -5.52
N PRO A 167 -4.54 5.96 -6.63
CA PRO A 167 -5.88 6.04 -7.15
C PRO A 167 -6.37 4.61 -7.37
N PRO A 168 -7.63 4.29 -7.03
CA PRO A 168 -8.17 2.99 -7.34
C PRO A 168 -7.96 2.79 -8.83
N THR A 169 -7.10 1.83 -9.17
CA THR A 169 -7.08 1.28 -10.52
C THR A 169 -8.54 1.01 -10.83
N ALA A 170 -9.08 1.51 -11.95
CA ALA A 170 -10.50 1.43 -12.29
C ALA A 170 -10.93 -0.04 -12.46
N LEU A 171 -11.01 -0.75 -11.34
CA LEU A 171 -11.21 -2.18 -11.05
C LEU A 171 -10.84 -2.47 -9.56
N SER A 172 -11.20 -1.61 -8.60
CA SER A 172 -11.24 -2.00 -7.17
C SER A 172 -12.02 -0.97 -6.34
N ALA A 173 -13.35 -0.97 -6.50
CA ALA A 173 -14.23 -0.34 -5.52
C ALA A 173 -15.56 -1.10 -5.51
N ALA A 174 -15.68 -2.08 -4.61
CA ALA A 174 -16.96 -2.55 -4.09
C ALA A 174 -16.73 -3.39 -2.82
N GLN A 175 -16.68 -2.75 -1.66
CA GLN A 175 -17.13 -3.37 -0.41
C GLN A 175 -18.52 -2.79 -0.06
N PRO A 176 -19.42 -3.59 0.54
CA PRO A 176 -20.85 -3.36 0.49
C PRO A 176 -21.31 -2.42 1.62
N SER A 177 -21.94 -1.30 1.26
CA SER A 177 -22.84 -0.59 2.18
C SER A 177 -24.27 -1.04 1.95
N LEU A 178 -24.83 -1.73 2.94
CA LEU A 178 -26.26 -1.93 3.07
C LEU A 178 -26.88 -0.61 3.53
N ALA A 179 -27.45 0.16 2.61
CA ALA A 179 -28.75 0.80 2.80
C ALA A 179 -29.17 1.62 1.57
N SER A 180 -30.39 1.32 1.15
CA SER A 180 -31.30 2.17 0.39
C SER A 180 -31.09 2.24 -1.12
N ALA A 181 -31.76 1.27 -1.75
CA ALA A 181 -32.31 1.30 -3.09
C ALA A 181 -32.59 2.70 -3.65
N GLU A 182 -32.07 2.98 -4.85
CA GLU A 182 -32.89 3.11 -6.06
C GLU A 182 -32.03 3.21 -7.34
N ARG A 183 -32.31 2.28 -8.26
CA ARG A 183 -32.31 2.40 -9.74
C ARG A 183 -31.01 2.35 -10.57
N ILE A 184 -31.01 1.26 -11.36
CA ILE A 184 -30.51 1.00 -12.73
C ILE A 184 -29.17 0.24 -12.84
N THR A 185 -29.35 -0.98 -13.29
CA THR A 185 -28.43 -2.05 -13.71
C THR A 185 -27.44 -1.64 -14.81
N GLU A 186 -26.16 -1.94 -14.62
CA GLU A 186 -25.38 -2.69 -15.61
C GLU A 186 -24.13 -3.34 -14.97
N SER A 187 -24.02 -4.66 -15.17
CA SER A 187 -22.99 -5.56 -14.63
C SER A 187 -21.91 -5.75 -15.68
N SER A 188 -20.62 -5.61 -15.33
CA SER A 188 -19.54 -6.14 -16.16
C SER A 188 -18.33 -6.57 -15.32
N ALA A 189 -18.12 -7.88 -15.21
CA ALA A 189 -16.92 -8.51 -14.66
C ALA A 189 -15.66 -8.17 -15.49
N PRO A 190 -14.44 -8.25 -14.92
CA PRO A 190 -13.20 -8.03 -15.67
C PRO A 190 -13.02 -9.10 -16.75
N GLU A 191 -13.02 -8.65 -17.99
CA GLU A 191 -12.80 -9.47 -19.18
C GLU A 191 -11.35 -9.94 -19.23
N SER A 192 -11.13 -11.25 -19.31
CA SER A 192 -9.78 -11.83 -19.38
C SER A 192 -9.03 -11.37 -20.65
N ASP A 193 -7.69 -11.36 -20.59
CA ASP A 193 -6.86 -10.91 -21.73
C ASP A 193 -7.15 -11.71 -23.01
N GLU A 194 -7.55 -12.99 -22.88
CA GLU A 194 -7.95 -13.83 -24.01
C GLU A 194 -9.25 -13.31 -24.66
N THR A 195 -10.25 -12.97 -23.83
CA THR A 195 -11.56 -12.49 -24.29
C THR A 195 -11.45 -11.09 -24.89
N ARG A 196 -10.64 -10.23 -24.27
CA ARG A 196 -10.27 -8.91 -24.80
C ARG A 196 -9.59 -9.03 -26.16
N ARG A 197 -8.62 -9.94 -26.32
CA ARG A 197 -7.93 -10.19 -27.60
C ARG A 197 -8.89 -10.68 -28.67
N LEU A 198 -9.86 -11.52 -28.31
CA LEU A 198 -10.89 -11.99 -29.23
C LEU A 198 -11.82 -10.86 -29.68
N ARG A 199 -12.23 -9.97 -28.77
CA ARG A 199 -13.02 -8.77 -29.11
C ARG A 199 -12.24 -7.82 -30.03
N LEU A 200 -10.98 -7.52 -29.70
CA LEU A 200 -10.12 -6.65 -30.51
C LEU A 200 -9.85 -7.24 -31.90
N LEU A 201 -9.72 -8.57 -32.01
CA LEU A 201 -9.60 -9.24 -33.30
C LEU A 201 -10.83 -8.94 -34.18
N ARG A 202 -12.04 -9.06 -33.61
CA ARG A 202 -13.31 -8.80 -34.30
C ARG A 202 -13.47 -7.33 -34.68
N GLU A 203 -13.11 -6.40 -33.79
CA GLU A 203 -13.11 -4.96 -34.10
C GLU A 203 -12.17 -4.59 -35.25
N LEU A 204 -11.03 -5.27 -35.37
CA LEU A 204 -10.07 -5.08 -36.45
C LEU A 204 -10.48 -5.80 -37.76
N GLY A 205 -11.70 -6.35 -37.82
CA GLY A 205 -12.20 -7.09 -38.98
C GLY A 205 -11.58 -8.48 -39.15
N GLY A 206 -10.89 -8.98 -38.11
CA GLY A 206 -10.39 -10.34 -38.03
C GLY A 206 -11.45 -11.31 -37.53
N ASP A 207 -11.17 -12.61 -37.65
CA ASP A 207 -12.11 -13.67 -37.27
C ASP A 207 -11.36 -14.92 -36.84
N ILE A 208 -11.98 -15.74 -35.99
CA ILE A 208 -11.47 -17.05 -35.58
C ILE A 208 -12.58 -18.10 -35.70
N ARG A 209 -12.31 -19.18 -36.44
CA ARG A 209 -13.27 -20.26 -36.65
C ARG A 209 -12.62 -21.63 -36.50
N TRP A 210 -13.38 -22.58 -35.98
CA TRP A 210 -12.99 -24.00 -35.99
C TRP A 210 -13.40 -24.62 -37.33
N LEU A 211 -12.43 -24.91 -38.20
CA LEU A 211 -12.65 -25.47 -39.53
C LEU A 211 -11.79 -26.72 -39.71
N ARG A 212 -12.39 -27.83 -40.14
CA ARG A 212 -11.68 -29.10 -40.48
C ARG A 212 -10.69 -29.57 -39.41
N GLY A 213 -11.06 -29.45 -38.13
CA GLY A 213 -10.26 -29.92 -36.99
C GLY A 213 -9.14 -28.99 -36.54
N LYS A 214 -9.10 -27.73 -37.03
CA LYS A 214 -8.10 -26.73 -36.63
C LYS A 214 -8.76 -25.35 -36.46
N TRP A 215 -8.16 -24.50 -35.62
CA TRP A 215 -8.52 -23.08 -35.50
C TRP A 215 -7.90 -22.28 -36.64
N ASP A 216 -8.73 -21.71 -37.50
CA ASP A 216 -8.36 -20.74 -38.54
C ASP A 216 -8.51 -19.32 -37.98
N ILE A 217 -7.47 -18.49 -38.08
CA ILE A 217 -7.41 -17.13 -37.50
C ILE A 217 -7.05 -16.13 -38.59
N LYS A 218 -7.95 -15.19 -38.88
CA LYS A 218 -7.78 -14.09 -39.83
C LYS A 218 -7.54 -12.78 -39.08
N GLY A 219 -6.68 -11.92 -39.62
CA GLY A 219 -6.42 -10.57 -39.06
C GLY A 219 -5.37 -10.50 -37.96
N ILE A 220 -4.65 -11.61 -37.67
CA ILE A 220 -3.68 -11.64 -36.57
C ILE A 220 -2.54 -10.62 -36.69
N GLN A 221 -2.07 -10.32 -37.90
CA GLN A 221 -1.03 -9.32 -38.12
C GLN A 221 -1.50 -7.89 -37.79
N ALA A 222 -2.79 -7.59 -37.97
CA ALA A 222 -3.36 -6.30 -37.57
C ALA A 222 -3.43 -6.20 -36.05
N LEU A 223 -3.83 -7.29 -35.38
CA LEU A 223 -3.87 -7.37 -33.92
C LEU A 223 -2.47 -7.24 -33.30
N GLU A 224 -1.48 -7.96 -33.84
CA GLU A 224 -0.08 -7.87 -33.38
C GLU A 224 0.49 -6.46 -33.54
N ARG A 225 0.25 -5.79 -34.68
CA ARG A 225 0.70 -4.40 -34.89
C ARG A 225 0.10 -3.45 -33.87
N ARG A 226 -1.20 -3.62 -33.53
CA ARG A 226 -1.88 -2.82 -32.51
C ARG A 226 -1.30 -3.07 -31.12
N GLU A 227 -1.10 -4.32 -30.73
CA GLU A 227 -0.52 -4.63 -29.42
C GLU A 227 0.96 -4.20 -29.28
N ARG A 228 1.71 -4.22 -30.39
CA ARG A 228 3.09 -3.73 -30.42
C ARG A 228 3.16 -2.21 -30.33
N ALA A 229 2.22 -1.48 -30.94
CA ALA A 229 2.08 -0.04 -30.78
C ALA A 229 1.76 0.33 -29.32
N GLU A 230 1.00 -0.52 -28.61
CA GLU A 230 0.68 -0.39 -27.18
C GLU A 230 1.82 -0.84 -26.24
N ARG A 231 3.00 -1.21 -26.77
CA ARG A 231 4.20 -1.65 -26.02
C ARG A 231 3.92 -2.76 -24.98
N ARG A 232 3.01 -3.69 -25.27
CA ARG A 232 2.70 -4.80 -24.38
C ARG A 232 3.83 -5.85 -24.33
N SER A 233 3.94 -6.57 -23.23
CA SER A 233 5.04 -7.53 -22.97
C SER A 233 4.82 -8.95 -23.54
N ARG A 234 3.73 -9.19 -24.28
CA ARG A 234 3.38 -10.52 -24.83
C ARG A 234 2.83 -10.45 -26.26
N THR A 235 3.54 -9.76 -27.15
CA THR A 235 3.07 -9.44 -28.51
C THR A 235 3.45 -10.47 -29.56
N SER A 236 4.04 -11.62 -29.19
CA SER A 236 4.43 -12.61 -30.19
C SER A 236 3.17 -13.23 -30.83
N GLN A 237 3.17 -13.42 -32.15
CA GLN A 237 2.06 -14.09 -32.84
C GLN A 237 1.72 -15.46 -32.23
N LYS A 238 2.72 -16.16 -31.66
CA LYS A 238 2.49 -17.45 -31.01
C LYS A 238 1.60 -17.31 -29.78
N THR A 239 1.93 -16.37 -28.90
CA THR A 239 1.15 -16.09 -27.68
C THR A 239 -0.25 -15.57 -28.01
N ILE A 240 -0.37 -14.67 -28.99
CA ILE A 240 -1.68 -14.16 -29.42
C ILE A 240 -2.56 -15.29 -29.99
N ARG A 241 -1.99 -16.26 -30.72
CA ARG A 241 -2.74 -17.44 -31.21
C ARG A 241 -3.21 -18.35 -30.08
N GLU A 242 -2.41 -18.55 -29.05
CA GLU A 242 -2.78 -19.41 -27.91
C GLU A 242 -3.95 -18.80 -27.13
N ASP A 243 -3.89 -17.50 -26.83
CA ASP A 243 -4.93 -16.79 -26.11
C ASP A 243 -6.24 -16.73 -26.92
N LEU A 244 -6.18 -16.46 -28.23
CA LEU A 244 -7.37 -16.45 -29.08
C LEU A 244 -8.05 -17.84 -29.15
N LYS A 245 -7.26 -18.92 -29.14
CA LYS A 245 -7.82 -20.28 -29.10
C LYS A 245 -8.50 -20.56 -27.76
N ALA A 246 -7.89 -20.18 -26.64
CA ALA A 246 -8.46 -20.37 -25.31
C ALA A 246 -9.80 -19.62 -25.17
N ALA A 247 -9.87 -18.36 -25.63
CA ALA A 247 -11.12 -17.60 -25.65
C ALA A 247 -12.18 -18.22 -26.56
N ALA A 248 -11.80 -18.63 -27.78
CA ALA A 248 -12.75 -19.23 -28.72
C ALA A 248 -13.23 -20.63 -28.26
N GLU A 249 -12.39 -21.38 -27.54
CA GLU A 249 -12.75 -22.65 -26.91
C GLU A 249 -13.68 -22.44 -25.71
N SER A 250 -13.44 -21.42 -24.89
CA SER A 250 -14.35 -20.99 -23.82
C SER A 250 -15.72 -20.58 -24.36
N GLU A 251 -15.78 -19.74 -25.41
CA GLU A 251 -17.06 -19.39 -26.08
C GLU A 251 -17.79 -20.63 -26.62
N ARG A 252 -17.04 -21.60 -27.15
CA ARG A 252 -17.61 -22.85 -27.68
C ARG A 252 -18.12 -23.78 -26.57
N ASN A 253 -17.42 -23.87 -25.44
CA ASN A 253 -17.81 -24.66 -24.28
C ASN A 253 -19.05 -24.06 -23.60
N ALA A 254 -19.08 -22.73 -23.39
CA ALA A 254 -20.26 -22.04 -22.86
C ALA A 254 -21.50 -22.23 -23.75
N LYS A 255 -21.34 -22.23 -25.08
CA LYS A 255 -22.44 -22.55 -26.02
C LYS A 255 -22.90 -24.01 -25.94
N ARG A 256 -22.02 -24.95 -25.59
CA ARG A 256 -22.38 -26.36 -25.38
C ARG A 256 -23.08 -26.59 -24.04
N GLU A 257 -22.58 -25.96 -22.99
CA GLU A 257 -23.15 -26.02 -21.63
C GLU A 257 -24.53 -25.35 -21.59
N GLY A 258 -24.71 -24.22 -22.27
CA GLY A 258 -26.02 -23.58 -22.43
C GLY A 258 -27.02 -24.34 -23.31
N ALA A 259 -26.56 -25.29 -24.13
CA ALA A 259 -27.43 -26.16 -24.94
C ALA A 259 -27.86 -27.44 -24.18
N ALA A 260 -27.24 -27.76 -23.04
CA ALA A 260 -27.64 -28.85 -22.15
C ALA A 260 -28.63 -28.31 -21.10
N GLY A 261 -29.89 -28.09 -21.53
CA GLY A 261 -30.97 -27.71 -20.63
C GLY A 261 -31.27 -28.75 -19.53
N PRO A 262 -32.01 -28.37 -18.46
CA PRO A 262 -32.02 -29.10 -17.20
C PRO A 262 -32.66 -30.48 -17.31
N HIS A 263 -31.92 -31.51 -16.88
CA HIS A 263 -32.45 -32.83 -16.53
C HIS A 263 -33.39 -32.67 -15.33
N TRP A 264 -34.70 -32.86 -15.54
CA TRP A 264 -35.66 -33.01 -14.45
C TRP A 264 -35.51 -34.40 -13.81
N PRO A 265 -35.23 -34.54 -12.51
CA PRO A 265 -35.22 -35.85 -11.86
C PRO A 265 -36.66 -36.36 -11.70
N ARG A 266 -36.86 -37.65 -11.96
CA ARG A 266 -38.10 -38.40 -11.66
C ARG A 266 -38.16 -38.76 -10.18
#